data_AF-A0A9P6THT6-F1
#
_entry.id   AF-A0A9P6THT6-F1
#
_cell.length_a   1.000
_cell.length_b   1.000
_cell.length_c   1.000
_cell.angle_alpha   90.00
_cell.angle_beta   90.00
_cell.angle_gamma   90.00
#
_symmetry.space_group_name_H-M   'P 1'
#
loop_
_entity.id
_entity.type
_entity.pdbx_description
1 polymer ?
#
loop_
_entity_poly.entity_id
_entity_poly.type
_entity_poly.pdbx_seq_one_letter_code
_entity_poly.pdbx_strand_id
1 'polypeptide(L)'
;MPLKLPSRPIQPTSYWAQLVFQFSVPTFIDAWRQKISNSPYSALLLTIHRSIKFIYKCICLICSSSRTNSSEIGRALTIAHTSRILTFTSDYRDNPEANECDMVSERVEGDGISNTWAIWRIDWALRHSKTLMNEKVTLETGSTEVEDVALAIMSVKSIDPVLSPTLISCLNRIRAANRSIQMILERINTPYNPETDAPRLKELWHLLKPNKPLDSLHTKAWQEIGFQGCDPATDFRGSASLGLDALIHFGKRYGKAAQALVEEAVDGGPSWYPWALASINITWWCVSLAKQHNLQYFFLLSSGDVQPFLVLQTRLTLLFHSYWRRLEPAPNVMEFEEKFKCFKCVVGQGLIKGLVGGPGVGWIGEVEPAVVSAS
;
A
#
# COMPACT_ATOMS: atom_id res chain seq x y z
N MET A 1 21.12 -12.31 -26.36
CA MET A 1 20.33 -11.98 -27.56
C MET A 1 19.94 -10.50 -27.45
N PRO A 2 20.32 -9.63 -28.39
CA PRO A 2 20.10 -8.19 -28.22
C PRO A 2 18.63 -7.83 -28.46
N LEU A 3 18.10 -6.99 -27.56
CA LEU A 3 16.77 -6.40 -27.57
C LEU A 3 16.53 -5.60 -28.86
N LYS A 4 15.50 -5.99 -29.62
CA LYS A 4 14.87 -5.13 -30.63
C LYS A 4 13.70 -4.38 -29.98
N LEU A 5 13.88 -3.08 -29.79
CA LEU A 5 12.76 -2.13 -29.86
C LEU A 5 12.37 -1.97 -31.34
N PRO A 6 11.06 -1.84 -31.64
CA PRO A 6 10.55 -0.48 -31.74
C PRO A 6 9.24 -0.29 -30.95
N SER A 7 9.28 0.61 -29.99
CA SER A 7 8.11 1.23 -29.38
C SER A 7 7.39 2.07 -30.44
N ARG A 8 6.30 1.54 -31.01
CA ARG A 8 5.32 2.38 -31.71
C ARG A 8 4.62 3.25 -30.65
N PRO A 9 4.51 4.57 -30.83
CA PRO A 9 3.68 5.40 -29.98
C PRO A 9 2.21 4.97 -30.19
N ILE A 10 1.58 4.47 -29.13
CA ILE A 10 0.16 4.12 -29.15
C ILE A 10 -0.62 5.44 -29.25
N GLN A 11 -1.31 5.63 -30.37
CA GLN A 11 -2.01 6.87 -30.66
C GLN A 11 -3.21 7.09 -29.72
N PRO A 12 -3.34 8.27 -29.09
CA PRO A 12 -4.58 8.71 -28.45
C PRO A 12 -5.62 9.09 -29.51
N THR A 13 -6.87 8.71 -29.28
CA THR A 13 -7.95 8.71 -30.29
C THR A 13 -8.59 10.08 -30.59
N SER A 14 -8.06 11.19 -30.08
CA SER A 14 -8.50 12.51 -30.55
C SER A 14 -7.37 13.54 -30.43
N TYR A 15 -7.24 14.38 -31.46
CA TYR A 15 -6.29 15.50 -31.50
C TYR A 15 -6.51 16.46 -30.33
N TRP A 16 -7.78 16.63 -29.92
CA TRP A 16 -8.15 17.40 -28.72
C TRP A 16 -7.71 16.73 -27.42
N ALA A 17 -7.77 15.41 -27.31
CA ALA A 17 -7.26 14.70 -26.15
C ALA A 17 -5.74 14.79 -26.07
N GLN A 18 -5.02 14.79 -27.20
CA GLN A 18 -3.57 15.08 -27.25
C GLN A 18 -3.25 16.51 -26.84
N LEU A 19 -4.02 17.47 -27.35
CA LEU A 19 -3.77 18.89 -27.10
C LEU A 19 -4.09 19.24 -25.65
N VAL A 20 -5.26 18.81 -25.15
CA VAL A 20 -5.62 18.91 -23.73
C VAL A 20 -4.58 18.20 -22.87
N PHE A 21 -4.15 17.00 -23.23
CA PHE A 21 -3.13 16.29 -22.50
C PHE A 21 -1.77 17.02 -22.49
N GLN A 22 -1.28 17.51 -23.64
CA GLN A 22 0.00 18.21 -23.75
C GLN A 22 0.06 19.52 -22.95
N PHE A 23 -1.09 20.17 -22.74
CA PHE A 23 -1.19 21.39 -21.94
C PHE A 23 -1.61 21.14 -20.47
N SER A 24 -2.16 19.96 -20.14
CA SER A 24 -2.72 19.65 -18.80
C SER A 24 -1.84 18.72 -17.94
N VAL A 25 -1.06 17.80 -18.54
CA VAL A 25 -0.24 16.83 -17.79
C VAL A 25 1.12 16.68 -18.46
N PRO A 26 2.23 16.78 -17.70
CA PRO A 26 3.55 16.93 -18.27
C PRO A 26 4.14 15.57 -18.63
N THR A 27 4.02 15.14 -19.89
CA THR A 27 5.02 14.24 -20.49
C THR A 27 5.84 14.97 -21.55
N PHE A 28 5.30 16.02 -22.16
CA PHE A 28 6.06 16.93 -23.03
C PHE A 28 6.85 18.01 -22.26
N ILE A 29 6.48 18.25 -20.99
CA ILE A 29 6.96 19.38 -20.18
C ILE A 29 8.22 19.04 -19.39
N ASP A 30 8.61 17.80 -19.11
CA ASP A 30 9.88 17.56 -18.37
C ASP A 30 11.12 17.87 -19.23
N ALA A 31 11.08 17.51 -20.51
CA ALA A 31 12.09 17.90 -21.49
C ALA A 31 12.14 19.43 -21.71
N TRP A 32 10.98 20.09 -21.67
CA TRP A 32 10.88 21.55 -21.78
C TRP A 32 11.18 22.29 -20.46
N ARG A 33 10.89 21.73 -19.29
CA ARG A 33 11.22 22.31 -17.97
C ARG A 33 12.71 22.29 -17.74
N GLN A 34 13.41 21.20 -18.08
CA GLN A 34 14.87 21.20 -18.08
C GLN A 34 15.43 22.20 -19.11
N LYS A 35 14.85 22.28 -20.31
CA LYS A 35 15.27 23.28 -21.34
C LYS A 35 15.00 24.73 -20.92
N ILE A 36 13.86 25.00 -20.28
CA ILE A 36 13.45 26.30 -19.78
C ILE A 36 14.30 26.67 -18.55
N SER A 37 14.47 25.75 -17.62
CA SER A 37 15.31 25.91 -16.42
C SER A 37 16.77 26.21 -16.78
N ASN A 38 17.28 25.54 -17.81
CA ASN A 38 18.65 25.74 -18.31
C ASN A 38 18.76 26.90 -19.31
N SER A 39 17.67 27.63 -19.56
CA SER A 39 17.65 28.82 -20.41
C SER A 39 17.96 30.08 -19.58
N PRO A 40 18.70 31.06 -20.14
CA PRO A 40 18.88 32.37 -19.49
C PRO A 40 17.56 33.13 -19.26
N TYR A 41 16.46 32.69 -19.88
CA TYR A 41 15.12 33.28 -19.75
C TYR A 41 14.15 32.43 -18.91
N SER A 42 14.67 31.53 -18.09
CA SER A 42 13.89 30.57 -17.29
C SER A 42 12.74 31.20 -16.52
N ALA A 43 12.97 32.34 -15.86
CA ALA A 43 11.97 33.06 -15.08
C ALA A 43 10.80 33.59 -15.93
N LEU A 44 11.08 34.15 -17.11
CA LEU A 44 10.06 34.66 -18.03
C LEU A 44 9.22 33.52 -18.61
N LEU A 45 9.88 32.45 -19.07
CA LEU A 45 9.23 31.28 -19.64
C LEU A 45 8.37 30.53 -18.62
N LEU A 46 8.84 30.41 -17.36
CA LEU A 46 8.05 29.88 -16.26
C LEU A 46 6.85 30.76 -15.92
N THR A 47 6.99 32.08 -16.03
CA THR A 47 5.88 33.03 -15.81
C THR A 47 4.82 32.91 -16.90
N ILE A 48 5.22 32.86 -18.17
CA ILE A 48 4.31 32.64 -19.31
C ILE A 48 3.60 31.29 -19.16
N HIS A 49 4.33 30.23 -18.80
CA HIS A 49 3.75 28.91 -18.53
C HIS A 49 2.70 28.92 -17.41
N ARG A 50 3.00 29.61 -16.30
CA ARG A 50 2.04 29.79 -15.19
C ARG A 50 0.80 30.58 -15.63
N SER A 51 0.97 31.62 -16.43
CA SER A 51 -0.14 32.43 -16.97
C SER A 51 -1.02 31.63 -17.94
N ILE A 52 -0.43 30.83 -18.84
CA ILE A 52 -1.17 29.93 -19.74
C ILE A 52 -1.97 28.90 -18.93
N LYS A 53 -1.34 28.28 -17.91
CA LYS A 53 -2.03 27.37 -16.99
C LYS A 53 -3.19 28.05 -16.26
N PHE A 54 -2.99 29.27 -15.78
CA PHE A 54 -4.04 30.04 -15.10
C PHE A 54 -5.22 30.33 -16.04
N ILE A 55 -4.95 30.79 -17.26
CA ILE A 55 -5.97 31.06 -18.28
C ILE A 55 -6.74 29.78 -18.63
N TYR A 56 -6.03 28.65 -18.83
CA TYR A 56 -6.66 27.36 -19.09
C TYR A 56 -7.57 26.92 -17.93
N LYS A 57 -7.10 27.06 -16.68
CA LYS A 57 -7.90 26.78 -15.48
C LYS A 57 -9.18 27.63 -15.45
N CYS A 58 -9.09 28.91 -15.76
CA CYS A 58 -10.24 29.80 -15.88
C CYS A 58 -11.20 29.34 -16.99
N ILE A 59 -10.70 28.97 -18.18
CA ILE A 59 -11.52 28.48 -19.30
C ILE A 59 -12.26 27.19 -18.89
N CYS A 60 -11.58 26.24 -18.28
CA CYS A 60 -12.21 25.01 -17.79
C CYS A 60 -13.32 25.30 -16.76
N LEU A 61 -13.12 26.27 -15.87
CA LEU A 61 -14.13 26.69 -14.90
C LEU A 61 -15.34 27.37 -15.57
N ILE A 62 -15.11 28.19 -16.59
CA ILE A 62 -16.15 28.98 -17.27
C ILE A 62 -16.97 28.12 -18.26
N CYS A 63 -16.35 27.21 -19.01
CA CYS A 63 -17.01 26.35 -19.99
C CYS A 63 -17.80 25.18 -19.37
N SER A 64 -18.20 25.27 -18.09
CA SER A 64 -18.74 24.18 -17.27
C SER A 64 -20.27 23.99 -17.35
N SER A 65 -20.95 24.63 -18.30
CA SER A 65 -22.39 24.44 -18.52
C SER A 65 -22.65 23.02 -19.05
N SER A 66 -23.29 22.16 -18.23
CA SER A 66 -23.58 20.73 -18.47
C SER A 66 -22.44 19.73 -18.16
N ARG A 67 -21.89 19.75 -16.95
CA ARG A 67 -21.10 18.61 -16.43
C ARG A 67 -22.00 17.53 -15.84
N THR A 68 -21.82 16.28 -16.29
CA THR A 68 -22.49 15.11 -15.71
C THR A 68 -21.45 14.25 -15.00
N ASN A 69 -21.63 13.98 -13.71
CA ASN A 69 -20.79 13.05 -12.93
C ASN A 69 -21.11 11.57 -13.26
N SER A 70 -21.31 11.24 -14.53
CA SER A 70 -21.68 9.91 -15.02
C SER A 70 -20.51 8.92 -15.04
N SER A 71 -19.27 9.42 -15.07
CA SER A 71 -18.08 8.59 -14.98
C SER A 71 -17.96 7.93 -13.61
N GLU A 72 -17.37 6.72 -13.54
CA GLU A 72 -17.16 6.01 -12.27
C GLU A 72 -16.38 6.84 -11.25
N ILE A 73 -15.41 7.65 -11.71
CA ILE A 73 -14.66 8.60 -10.86
C ILE A 73 -15.61 9.68 -10.33
N GLY A 74 -16.44 10.29 -11.20
CA GLY A 74 -17.42 11.30 -10.79
C GLY A 74 -18.45 10.75 -9.79
N ARG A 75 -18.95 9.53 -10.00
CA ARG A 75 -19.90 8.86 -9.09
C ARG A 75 -19.27 8.59 -7.73
N ALA A 76 -18.06 8.02 -7.71
CA ALA A 76 -17.33 7.75 -6.47
C ALA A 76 -16.99 9.03 -5.70
N LEU A 77 -16.57 10.09 -6.40
CA LEU A 77 -16.30 11.40 -5.79
C LEU A 77 -17.55 12.03 -5.19
N THR A 78 -18.70 11.93 -5.88
CA THR A 78 -19.97 12.46 -5.35
C THR A 78 -20.31 11.79 -4.03
N ILE A 79 -20.19 10.46 -3.94
CA ILE A 79 -20.43 9.69 -2.70
C ILE A 79 -19.48 10.13 -1.57
N ALA A 80 -18.18 10.24 -1.86
CA ALA A 80 -17.19 10.69 -0.87
C ALA A 80 -17.45 12.12 -0.40
N HIS A 81 -17.80 13.01 -1.32
CA HIS A 81 -18.06 14.41 -1.03
C HIS A 81 -19.32 14.59 -0.17
N THR A 82 -20.41 13.89 -0.50
CA THR A 82 -21.64 13.91 0.30
C THR A 82 -21.39 13.33 1.70
N SER A 83 -20.64 12.22 1.81
CA SER A 83 -20.31 11.63 3.11
C SER A 83 -19.52 12.62 3.98
N ARG A 84 -18.52 13.29 3.40
CA ARG A 84 -17.70 14.30 4.09
C ARG A 84 -18.49 15.54 4.53
N ILE A 85 -19.45 16.00 3.72
CA ILE A 85 -20.31 17.12 4.10
C ILE A 85 -21.22 16.72 5.26
N LEU A 86 -21.84 15.54 5.17
CA LEU A 86 -22.78 15.07 6.20
C LEU A 86 -22.10 14.93 7.56
N THR A 87 -20.90 14.34 7.61
CA THR A 87 -20.13 14.25 8.87
C THR A 87 -19.75 15.62 9.40
N PHE A 88 -19.23 16.51 8.54
CA PHE A 88 -18.93 17.90 8.95
C PHE A 88 -20.15 18.64 9.51
N THR A 89 -21.33 18.45 8.90
CA THR A 89 -22.56 19.10 9.37
C THR A 89 -23.14 18.48 10.65
N SER A 90 -22.89 17.20 10.92
CA SER A 90 -23.29 16.55 12.18
C SER A 90 -22.42 17.06 13.32
N ASP A 91 -21.09 17.02 13.15
CA ASP A 91 -20.17 17.39 14.21
C ASP A 91 -20.27 18.88 14.60
N TYR A 92 -20.54 19.76 13.63
CA TYR A 92 -20.80 21.17 13.91
C TYR A 92 -22.10 21.41 14.71
N ARG A 93 -23.12 20.56 14.53
CA ARG A 93 -24.34 20.62 15.33
C ARG A 93 -24.11 20.12 16.75
N ASP A 94 -23.27 19.12 16.92
CA ASP A 94 -23.04 18.46 18.21
C ASP A 94 -21.97 19.17 19.06
N ASN A 95 -21.03 19.91 18.45
CA ASN A 95 -20.02 20.68 19.18
C ASN A 95 -19.59 21.97 18.44
N PRO A 96 -20.35 23.07 18.56
CA PRO A 96 -20.09 24.33 17.84
C PRO A 96 -18.85 25.11 18.32
N GLU A 97 -18.23 24.72 19.45
CA GLU A 97 -17.06 25.38 20.03
C GLU A 97 -15.74 24.58 19.87
N ALA A 98 -15.77 23.42 19.20
CA ALA A 98 -14.58 22.60 18.96
C ALA A 98 -13.58 23.29 18.02
N ASN A 99 -12.31 23.35 18.42
CA ASN A 99 -11.25 23.98 17.63
C ASN A 99 -10.88 23.10 16.43
N GLU A 100 -10.59 23.70 15.26
CA GLU A 100 -10.34 22.99 13.99
C GLU A 100 -9.24 21.90 14.08
N CYS A 101 -8.30 22.06 15.00
CA CYS A 101 -7.20 21.11 15.26
C CYS A 101 -7.65 19.84 16.01
N ASP A 102 -8.54 19.97 17.00
CA ASP A 102 -8.97 18.85 17.84
C ASP A 102 -9.85 17.87 17.05
N MET A 103 -10.65 18.41 16.12
CA MET A 103 -11.48 17.61 15.19
C MET A 103 -10.68 16.78 14.19
N VAL A 104 -9.37 17.01 14.02
CA VAL A 104 -8.53 16.24 13.07
C VAL A 104 -8.02 14.94 13.71
N SER A 105 -7.89 14.92 15.05
CA SER A 105 -7.36 13.77 15.78
C SER A 105 -8.36 12.62 15.91
N GLU A 106 -9.66 12.92 16.08
CA GLU A 106 -10.74 11.91 16.18
C GLU A 106 -11.17 11.31 14.82
N ARG A 107 -10.75 11.87 13.68
CA ARG A 107 -11.14 11.45 12.31
C ARG A 107 -10.67 10.04 11.90
N VAL A 108 -9.85 9.36 12.70
CA VAL A 108 -9.14 8.14 12.27
C VAL A 108 -9.97 6.87 12.43
N GLU A 109 -10.96 6.81 13.32
CA GLU A 109 -11.52 5.51 13.75
C GLU A 109 -12.96 5.19 13.28
N GLY A 110 -13.83 6.18 13.02
CA GLY A 110 -15.26 5.90 12.73
C GLY A 110 -15.70 5.94 11.26
N ASP A 111 -15.04 6.74 10.41
CA ASP A 111 -15.56 7.14 9.09
C ASP A 111 -14.73 6.57 7.91
N GLY A 112 -13.81 5.66 8.23
CA GLY A 112 -12.77 5.19 7.32
C GLY A 112 -13.28 4.37 6.14
N ILE A 113 -14.32 3.55 6.32
CA ILE A 113 -14.71 2.54 5.31
C ILE A 113 -15.38 3.18 4.08
N SER A 114 -16.32 4.12 4.27
CA SER A 114 -17.04 4.78 3.16
C SER A 114 -16.09 5.60 2.28
N ASN A 115 -15.24 6.42 2.92
CA ASN A 115 -14.25 7.23 2.22
C ASN A 115 -13.16 6.37 1.56
N THR A 116 -12.65 5.33 2.24
CA THR A 116 -11.63 4.44 1.67
C THR A 116 -12.16 3.66 0.48
N TRP A 117 -13.42 3.21 0.52
CA TRP A 117 -14.04 2.55 -0.61
C TRP A 117 -14.17 3.48 -1.82
N ALA A 118 -14.55 4.74 -1.62
CA ALA A 118 -14.60 5.71 -2.69
C ALA A 118 -13.20 6.00 -3.28
N ILE A 119 -12.18 6.16 -2.44
CA ILE A 119 -10.78 6.33 -2.88
C ILE A 119 -10.33 5.09 -3.67
N TRP A 120 -10.63 3.88 -3.19
CA TRP A 120 -10.32 2.63 -3.88
C TRP A 120 -11.01 2.55 -5.24
N ARG A 121 -12.27 2.98 -5.35
CA ARG A 121 -12.98 3.04 -6.64
C ARG A 121 -12.35 4.02 -7.59
N ILE A 122 -11.91 5.19 -7.10
CA ILE A 122 -11.21 6.18 -7.92
C ILE A 122 -9.87 5.59 -8.40
N ASP A 123 -9.07 5.00 -7.52
CA ASP A 123 -7.82 4.32 -7.86
C ASP A 123 -8.03 3.21 -8.89
N TRP A 124 -9.03 2.36 -8.67
CA TRP A 124 -9.39 1.29 -9.59
C TRP A 124 -9.80 1.86 -10.95
N ALA A 125 -10.67 2.87 -10.99
CA ALA A 125 -11.13 3.49 -12.23
C ALA A 125 -9.98 4.18 -12.99
N LEU A 126 -9.03 4.81 -12.28
CA LEU A 126 -7.82 5.38 -12.87
C LEU A 126 -6.96 4.30 -13.52
N ARG A 127 -6.69 3.20 -12.81
CA ARG A 127 -5.85 2.09 -13.30
C ARG A 127 -6.40 1.41 -14.55
N HIS A 128 -7.72 1.36 -14.71
CA HIS A 128 -8.39 0.72 -15.84
C HIS A 128 -8.85 1.72 -16.93
N SER A 129 -8.62 3.02 -16.73
CA SER A 129 -9.05 4.05 -17.68
C SER A 129 -8.12 4.14 -18.88
N LYS A 130 -8.64 3.89 -20.08
CA LYS A 130 -7.91 4.06 -21.34
C LYS A 130 -7.64 5.53 -21.72
N THR A 131 -8.34 6.47 -21.09
CA THR A 131 -8.24 7.91 -21.41
C THR A 131 -7.41 8.70 -20.41
N LEU A 132 -7.02 8.08 -19.27
CA LEU A 132 -6.26 8.75 -18.20
C LEU A 132 -4.88 8.11 -17.99
N MET A 133 -4.33 7.55 -19.07
CA MET A 133 -3.09 6.77 -19.01
C MET A 133 -1.92 7.60 -18.51
N ASN A 134 -1.91 8.89 -18.82
CA ASN A 134 -0.79 9.73 -18.49
C ASN A 134 -0.90 10.33 -17.09
N GLU A 135 -2.11 10.72 -16.66
CA GLU A 135 -2.42 11.11 -15.28
C GLU A 135 -2.01 10.00 -14.33
N LYS A 136 -2.28 8.74 -14.71
CA LYS A 136 -1.82 7.54 -13.99
C LYS A 136 -0.30 7.51 -13.86
N VAL A 137 0.43 7.62 -14.97
CA VAL A 137 1.91 7.59 -14.96
C VAL A 137 2.46 8.74 -14.11
N THR A 138 1.90 9.94 -14.21
CA THR A 138 2.32 11.10 -13.41
C THR A 138 2.09 10.89 -11.91
N LEU A 139 1.00 10.22 -11.50
CA LEU A 139 0.77 9.86 -10.11
C LEU A 139 1.77 8.81 -9.58
N GLU A 140 2.24 7.92 -10.46
CA GLU A 140 3.24 6.90 -10.12
C GLU A 140 4.65 7.49 -10.04
N THR A 141 5.02 8.40 -10.95
CA THR A 141 6.36 9.02 -10.97
C THR A 141 6.51 10.20 -10.01
N GLY A 142 5.41 10.83 -9.61
CA GLY A 142 5.43 12.00 -8.73
C GLY A 142 6.02 13.27 -9.38
N SER A 143 6.10 13.34 -10.71
CA SER A 143 6.75 14.46 -11.41
C SER A 143 5.96 15.78 -11.37
N THR A 144 4.70 15.76 -10.92
CA THR A 144 3.78 16.91 -10.96
C THR A 144 2.99 17.04 -9.66
N GLU A 145 2.59 18.28 -9.36
CA GLU A 145 1.64 18.59 -8.30
C GLU A 145 0.29 17.89 -8.54
N VAL A 146 -0.35 17.40 -7.48
CA VAL A 146 -1.60 16.63 -7.61
C VAL A 146 -2.77 17.51 -8.03
N GLU A 147 -2.72 18.80 -7.74
CA GLU A 147 -3.69 19.79 -8.17
C GLU A 147 -3.79 19.86 -9.70
N ASP A 148 -2.63 19.80 -10.38
CA ASP A 148 -2.59 19.78 -11.85
C ASP A 148 -3.19 18.49 -12.40
N VAL A 149 -2.85 17.35 -11.77
CA VAL A 149 -3.41 16.04 -12.16
C VAL A 149 -4.92 16.00 -11.94
N ALA A 150 -5.41 16.56 -10.82
CA ALA A 150 -6.83 16.65 -10.53
C ALA A 150 -7.56 17.46 -11.59
N LEU A 151 -7.03 18.63 -11.98
CA LEU A 151 -7.61 19.47 -13.03
C LEU A 151 -7.70 18.73 -14.37
N ALA A 152 -6.66 17.98 -14.73
CA ALA A 152 -6.65 17.17 -15.95
C ALA A 152 -7.69 16.03 -15.91
N ILE A 153 -7.78 15.30 -14.79
CA ILE A 153 -8.81 14.25 -14.62
C ILE A 153 -10.21 14.86 -14.74
N MET A 154 -10.43 16.02 -14.14
CA MET A 154 -11.73 16.69 -14.15
C MET A 154 -12.11 17.19 -15.55
N SER A 155 -11.16 17.69 -16.34
CA SER A 155 -11.41 18.10 -17.72
C SER A 155 -11.73 16.88 -18.60
N VAL A 156 -10.92 15.82 -18.52
CA VAL A 156 -11.10 14.60 -19.32
C VAL A 156 -12.40 13.87 -18.98
N LYS A 157 -12.77 13.82 -17.70
CA LYS A 157 -13.97 13.09 -17.22
C LYS A 157 -15.19 13.98 -17.03
N SER A 158 -15.10 15.28 -17.37
CA SER A 158 -16.18 16.26 -17.21
C SER A 158 -16.77 16.28 -15.79
N ILE A 159 -15.91 16.19 -14.77
CA ILE A 159 -16.29 16.14 -13.34
C ILE A 159 -16.51 17.56 -12.82
N ASP A 160 -17.55 17.79 -12.02
CA ASP A 160 -17.85 19.10 -11.44
C ASP A 160 -16.66 19.72 -10.65
N PRO A 161 -16.28 21.00 -10.90
CA PRO A 161 -15.27 21.74 -10.14
C PRO A 161 -15.41 21.68 -8.61
N VAL A 162 -16.64 21.61 -8.09
CA VAL A 162 -16.92 21.55 -6.64
C VAL A 162 -16.25 20.33 -5.98
N LEU A 163 -16.06 19.25 -6.74
CA LEU A 163 -15.46 18.01 -6.25
C LEU A 163 -13.92 18.05 -6.23
N SER A 164 -13.29 19.14 -6.70
CA SER A 164 -11.83 19.27 -6.78
C SER A 164 -11.11 19.00 -5.46
N PRO A 165 -11.53 19.56 -4.31
CA PRO A 165 -10.80 19.32 -3.05
C PRO A 165 -10.86 17.86 -2.61
N THR A 166 -12.02 17.21 -2.81
CA THR A 166 -12.20 15.78 -2.52
C THR A 166 -11.32 14.93 -3.44
N LEU A 167 -11.26 15.25 -4.73
CA LEU A 167 -10.41 14.55 -5.68
C LEU A 167 -8.93 14.69 -5.33
N ILE A 168 -8.45 15.90 -5.03
CA ILE A 168 -7.05 16.15 -4.62
C ILE A 168 -6.70 15.29 -3.38
N SER A 169 -7.57 15.25 -2.39
CA SER A 169 -7.38 14.42 -1.19
C SER A 169 -7.28 12.92 -1.53
N CYS A 170 -8.15 12.43 -2.42
CA CYS A 170 -8.11 11.04 -2.88
C CYS A 170 -6.81 10.74 -3.64
N LEU A 171 -6.40 11.62 -4.55
CA LEU A 171 -5.17 11.47 -5.34
C LEU A 171 -3.91 11.50 -4.48
N ASN A 172 -3.88 12.32 -3.42
CA ASN A 172 -2.79 12.32 -2.44
C ASN A 172 -2.65 10.96 -1.75
N ARG A 173 -3.77 10.34 -1.35
CA ARG A 173 -3.77 8.99 -0.76
C ARG A 173 -3.35 7.91 -1.75
N ILE A 174 -3.80 8.00 -3.00
CA ILE A 174 -3.38 7.09 -4.07
C ILE A 174 -1.87 7.19 -4.32
N ARG A 175 -1.35 8.42 -4.38
CA ARG A 175 0.09 8.67 -4.54
C ARG A 175 0.90 8.15 -3.35
N ALA A 176 0.41 8.33 -2.13
CA ALA A 176 1.02 7.74 -0.93
C ALA A 176 1.04 6.21 -0.99
N ALA A 177 -0.06 5.57 -1.37
CA ALA A 177 -0.13 4.13 -1.55
C ALA A 177 0.85 3.60 -2.61
N ASN A 178 0.96 4.29 -3.75
CA ASN A 178 1.93 3.95 -4.78
C ASN A 178 3.38 4.07 -4.26
N ARG A 179 3.68 5.11 -3.46
CA ARG A 179 4.98 5.27 -2.81
C ARG A 179 5.28 4.12 -1.86
N SER A 180 4.32 3.71 -1.02
CA SER A 180 4.47 2.54 -0.14
C SER A 180 4.85 1.30 -0.96
N ILE A 181 4.16 1.04 -2.07
CA ILE A 181 4.47 -0.09 -2.96
C ILE A 181 5.90 0.05 -3.49
N GLN A 182 6.31 1.21 -4.02
CA GLN A 182 7.69 1.39 -4.51
C GLN A 182 8.74 1.13 -3.42
N MET A 183 8.53 1.64 -2.20
CA MET A 183 9.44 1.38 -1.08
C MET A 183 9.53 -0.11 -0.75
N ILE A 184 8.42 -0.85 -0.80
CA ILE A 184 8.40 -2.31 -0.61
C ILE A 184 9.21 -2.99 -1.73
N LEU A 185 9.08 -2.54 -2.97
CA LEU A 185 9.81 -3.07 -4.13
C LEU A 185 11.30 -2.73 -4.13
N GLU A 186 11.70 -1.59 -3.60
CA GLU A 186 13.11 -1.27 -3.41
C GLU A 186 13.70 -2.14 -2.29
N ARG A 187 12.96 -2.30 -1.19
CA ARG A 187 13.41 -3.01 0.00
C ARG A 187 13.47 -4.52 -0.18
N ILE A 188 12.58 -5.09 -1.01
CA ILE A 188 12.69 -6.50 -1.40
C ILE A 188 13.96 -6.73 -2.21
N ASN A 189 14.37 -5.80 -3.08
CA ASN A 189 15.58 -5.95 -3.91
C ASN A 189 16.88 -5.64 -3.15
N THR A 190 16.81 -5.29 -1.86
CA THR A 190 18.00 -5.02 -1.05
C THR A 190 18.59 -6.35 -0.54
N PRO A 191 19.82 -6.71 -0.96
CA PRO A 191 20.48 -7.94 -0.50
C PRO A 191 20.85 -7.83 0.98
N TYR A 192 21.14 -8.98 1.59
CA TYR A 192 21.65 -9.02 2.96
C TYR A 192 22.99 -8.29 3.06
N ASN A 193 23.11 -7.39 4.03
CA ASN A 193 24.36 -6.72 4.36
C ASN A 193 24.74 -7.06 5.82
N PRO A 194 25.85 -7.79 6.04
CA PRO A 194 26.30 -8.16 7.38
C PRO A 194 26.43 -7.00 8.35
N GLU A 195 26.86 -5.82 7.90
CA GLU A 195 27.09 -4.67 8.79
C GLU A 195 25.77 -4.11 9.34
N THR A 196 24.74 -4.02 8.49
CA THR A 196 23.45 -3.43 8.85
C THR A 196 22.47 -4.46 9.42
N ASP A 197 22.56 -5.72 8.98
CA ASP A 197 21.58 -6.75 9.29
C ASP A 197 21.99 -7.66 10.44
N ALA A 198 23.29 -7.77 10.76
CA ALA A 198 23.75 -8.53 11.93
C ALA A 198 23.13 -8.03 13.26
N PRO A 199 23.07 -6.71 13.55
CA PRO A 199 22.40 -6.22 14.75
C PRO A 199 20.89 -6.52 14.76
N ARG A 200 20.25 -6.44 13.58
CA ARG A 200 18.82 -6.71 13.40
C ARG A 200 18.49 -8.19 13.62
N LEU A 201 19.35 -9.10 13.19
CA LEU A 201 19.22 -10.53 13.52
C LEU A 201 19.33 -10.76 15.03
N LYS A 202 20.29 -10.14 15.70
CA LYS A 202 20.40 -10.23 17.17
C LYS A 202 19.15 -9.68 17.86
N GLU A 203 18.59 -8.58 17.36
CA GLU A 203 17.32 -8.04 17.84
C GLU A 203 16.18 -9.04 17.67
N LEU A 204 16.03 -9.64 16.49
CA LEU A 204 15.02 -10.68 16.23
C LEU A 204 15.15 -11.84 17.24
N TRP A 205 16.38 -12.31 17.46
CA TRP A 205 16.63 -13.38 18.42
C TRP A 205 16.23 -12.96 19.84
N HIS A 206 16.62 -11.77 20.27
CA HIS A 206 16.28 -11.25 21.60
C HIS A 206 14.76 -11.11 21.80
N LEU A 207 14.03 -10.71 20.76
CA LEU A 207 12.56 -10.61 20.81
C LEU A 207 11.88 -11.98 20.99
N LEU A 208 12.41 -13.02 20.33
CA LEU A 208 11.77 -14.35 20.28
C LEU A 208 12.31 -15.35 21.34
N LYS A 209 13.56 -15.18 21.79
CA LYS A 209 14.23 -16.03 22.78
C LYS A 209 14.97 -15.17 23.81
N PRO A 210 14.28 -14.30 24.57
CA PRO A 210 14.91 -13.32 25.47
C PRO A 210 15.79 -13.95 26.56
N ASN A 211 15.46 -15.18 26.97
CA ASN A 211 16.16 -15.91 28.03
C ASN A 211 17.36 -16.74 27.53
N LYS A 212 17.68 -16.69 26.24
CA LYS A 212 18.75 -17.47 25.64
C LYS A 212 19.72 -16.56 24.87
N PRO A 213 20.96 -16.36 25.34
CA PRO A 213 21.91 -15.54 24.60
C PRO A 213 22.26 -16.18 23.25
N LEU A 214 22.56 -15.33 22.26
CA LEU A 214 23.02 -15.77 20.94
C LEU A 214 24.54 -15.57 20.86
N ASP A 215 25.29 -16.67 21.04
CA ASP A 215 26.76 -16.62 21.10
C ASP A 215 27.40 -16.26 19.75
N SER A 216 26.77 -16.66 18.64
CA SER A 216 27.26 -16.47 17.28
C SER A 216 26.09 -16.30 16.31
N LEU A 217 26.28 -15.51 15.25
CA LEU A 217 25.33 -15.44 14.14
C LEU A 217 25.35 -16.71 13.26
N HIS A 218 26.42 -17.50 13.33
CA HIS A 218 26.52 -18.81 12.69
C HIS A 218 26.33 -19.89 13.76
N THR A 219 25.08 -20.33 13.95
CA THR A 219 24.72 -21.29 15.00
C THR A 219 23.45 -22.06 14.65
N LYS A 220 23.33 -23.31 15.11
CA LYS A 220 22.10 -24.11 14.95
C LYS A 220 20.91 -23.54 15.71
N ALA A 221 21.13 -22.63 16.65
CA ALA A 221 20.05 -22.03 17.46
C ALA A 221 18.96 -21.37 16.58
N TRP A 222 19.31 -20.88 15.40
CA TRP A 222 18.34 -20.32 14.45
C TRP A 222 17.23 -21.28 14.02
N GLN A 223 17.46 -22.60 14.11
CA GLN A 223 16.45 -23.62 13.86
C GLN A 223 15.32 -23.58 14.91
N GLU A 224 15.58 -23.07 16.12
CA GLU A 224 14.59 -22.94 17.21
C GLU A 224 13.54 -21.84 16.95
N ILE A 225 13.74 -21.02 15.92
CA ILE A 225 12.72 -20.12 15.39
C ILE A 225 12.39 -20.43 13.92
N GLY A 226 12.83 -21.58 13.42
CA GLY A 226 12.43 -22.12 12.11
C GLY A 226 13.21 -21.59 10.90
N PHE A 227 14.48 -21.18 11.06
CA PHE A 227 15.40 -21.08 9.92
C PHE A 227 15.94 -22.46 9.51
N GLN A 228 16.40 -22.61 8.26
CA GLN A 228 16.78 -23.94 7.71
C GLN A 228 18.14 -24.42 8.26
N GLY A 229 19.08 -23.51 8.47
CA GLY A 229 20.48 -23.83 8.78
C GLY A 229 21.08 -22.97 9.88
N CYS A 230 22.42 -22.95 9.92
CA CYS A 230 23.18 -22.17 10.91
C CYS A 230 23.30 -20.68 10.54
N ASP A 231 23.02 -20.32 9.29
CA ASP A 231 23.14 -18.96 8.78
C ASP A 231 21.79 -18.49 8.18
N PRO A 232 21.06 -17.60 8.89
CA PRO A 232 19.80 -17.02 8.40
C PRO A 232 19.94 -16.28 7.08
N ALA A 233 21.13 -15.76 6.75
CA ALA A 233 21.34 -15.01 5.51
C ALA A 233 20.97 -15.83 4.26
N THR A 234 21.18 -17.15 4.33
CA THR A 234 20.90 -18.09 3.23
C THR A 234 19.40 -18.25 2.92
N ASP A 235 18.54 -18.06 3.92
CA ASP A 235 17.08 -18.24 3.79
C ASP A 235 16.38 -17.04 3.15
N PHE A 236 17.04 -15.88 3.14
CA PHE A 236 16.43 -14.66 2.63
C PHE A 236 16.38 -14.54 1.10
N ARG A 237 17.13 -15.36 0.33
CA ARG A 237 17.07 -15.53 -1.14
C ARG A 237 16.72 -14.27 -1.97
N GLY A 238 17.32 -13.13 -1.67
CA GLY A 238 17.09 -11.86 -2.37
C GLY A 238 15.94 -10.98 -1.84
N SER A 239 15.54 -11.13 -0.56
CA SER A 239 14.51 -10.36 0.19
C SER A 239 14.97 -10.01 1.62
N ALA A 240 16.27 -10.00 1.88
CA ALA A 240 16.79 -10.06 3.24
C ALA A 240 16.28 -8.95 4.15
N SER A 241 16.30 -7.71 3.66
CA SER A 241 15.92 -6.59 4.50
C SER A 241 14.43 -6.59 4.85
N LEU A 242 13.54 -6.82 3.87
CA LEU A 242 12.08 -6.80 4.10
C LEU A 242 11.58 -8.03 4.88
N GLY A 243 12.15 -9.21 4.60
CA GLY A 243 11.84 -10.43 5.35
C GLY A 243 12.23 -10.27 6.82
N LEU A 244 13.42 -9.75 7.10
CA LEU A 244 13.88 -9.47 8.45
C LEU A 244 13.02 -8.40 9.15
N ASP A 245 12.64 -7.33 8.44
CA ASP A 245 11.71 -6.32 8.99
C ASP A 245 10.39 -6.94 9.44
N ALA A 246 9.81 -7.82 8.63
CA ALA A 246 8.57 -8.49 8.93
C ALA A 246 8.68 -9.38 10.18
N LEU A 247 9.76 -10.16 10.30
CA LEU A 247 10.01 -11.01 11.47
C LEU A 247 10.19 -10.18 12.75
N ILE A 248 10.97 -9.09 12.68
CA ILE A 248 11.19 -8.19 13.82
C ILE A 248 9.88 -7.49 14.20
N HIS A 249 9.12 -7.00 13.21
CA HIS A 249 7.83 -6.36 13.45
C HIS A 249 6.86 -7.33 14.15
N PHE A 250 6.88 -8.62 13.78
CA PHE A 250 6.07 -9.64 14.45
C PHE A 250 6.44 -9.78 15.93
N GLY A 251 7.74 -9.93 16.22
CA GLY A 251 8.25 -10.04 17.59
C GLY A 251 7.91 -8.80 18.44
N LYS A 252 8.09 -7.60 17.88
CA LYS A 252 7.73 -6.33 18.55
C LYS A 252 6.24 -6.20 18.79
N ARG A 253 5.41 -6.57 17.80
CA ARG A 253 3.96 -6.37 17.86
C ARG A 253 3.27 -7.30 18.86
N TYR A 254 3.69 -8.56 18.93
CA TYR A 254 3.00 -9.58 19.74
C TYR A 254 3.77 -10.03 20.99
N GLY A 255 5.03 -9.62 21.18
CA GLY A 255 5.78 -9.86 22.41
C GLY A 255 5.78 -11.34 22.86
N LYS A 256 5.32 -11.61 24.09
CA LYS A 256 5.21 -12.98 24.62
C LYS A 256 4.36 -13.91 23.75
N ALA A 257 3.31 -13.39 23.10
CA ALA A 257 2.48 -14.20 22.22
C ALA A 257 3.20 -14.58 20.93
N ALA A 258 4.13 -13.75 20.44
CA ALA A 258 5.02 -14.17 19.36
C ALA A 258 5.91 -15.33 19.80
N GLN A 259 6.47 -15.27 21.01
CA GLN A 259 7.34 -16.32 21.55
C GLN A 259 6.60 -17.66 21.65
N ALA A 260 5.40 -17.65 22.26
CA ALA A 260 4.57 -18.85 22.39
C ALA A 260 4.16 -19.42 21.03
N LEU A 261 3.77 -18.57 20.06
CA LEU A 261 3.41 -19.02 18.72
C LEU A 261 4.60 -19.64 17.98
N VAL A 262 5.79 -19.04 18.10
CA VAL A 262 7.01 -19.56 17.46
C VAL A 262 7.40 -20.91 18.06
N GLU A 263 7.32 -21.03 19.38
CA GLU A 263 7.52 -22.31 20.07
C GLU A 263 6.49 -23.36 19.63
N GLU A 264 5.20 -23.02 19.59
CA GLU A 264 4.16 -23.95 19.11
C GLU A 264 4.34 -24.32 17.63
N ALA A 265 4.83 -23.40 16.79
CA ALA A 265 5.10 -23.70 15.39
C ALA A 265 6.29 -24.64 15.21
N VAL A 266 7.40 -24.43 15.92
CA VAL A 266 8.64 -25.19 15.74
C VAL A 266 8.63 -26.50 16.54
N ASP A 267 8.03 -26.50 17.72
CA ASP A 267 7.98 -27.65 18.65
C ASP A 267 6.59 -28.30 18.72
N GLY A 268 5.68 -27.97 17.79
CA GLY A 268 4.28 -28.39 17.74
C GLY A 268 3.99 -29.87 17.42
N GLY A 269 4.96 -30.76 17.62
CA GLY A 269 4.82 -32.20 17.39
C GLY A 269 4.55 -32.55 15.92
N PRO A 270 3.54 -33.38 15.59
CA PRO A 270 3.25 -33.78 14.21
C PRO A 270 2.97 -32.63 13.24
N SER A 271 2.49 -31.50 13.77
CA SER A 271 2.15 -30.29 13.00
C SER A 271 3.19 -29.19 13.11
N TRP A 272 4.43 -29.54 13.45
CA TRP A 272 5.53 -28.59 13.40
C TRP A 272 5.70 -28.03 11.96
N TYR A 273 6.13 -26.77 11.88
CA TYR A 273 6.56 -26.14 10.63
C TYR A 273 7.60 -25.05 10.93
N PRO A 274 8.53 -24.77 9.98
CA PRO A 274 9.57 -23.77 10.19
C PRO A 274 8.98 -22.35 10.15
N TRP A 275 8.71 -21.76 11.32
CA TRP A 275 8.03 -20.47 11.43
C TRP A 275 8.71 -19.35 10.64
N ALA A 276 10.03 -19.14 10.77
CA ALA A 276 10.73 -18.08 10.07
C ALA A 276 10.60 -18.22 8.54
N LEU A 277 10.82 -19.43 8.01
CA LEU A 277 10.64 -19.71 6.57
C LEU A 277 9.19 -19.49 6.11
N ALA A 278 8.21 -19.94 6.89
CA ALA A 278 6.80 -19.73 6.58
C ALA A 278 6.44 -18.23 6.55
N SER A 279 6.90 -17.46 7.54
CA SER A 279 6.68 -16.01 7.63
C SER A 279 7.37 -15.26 6.47
N ILE A 280 8.58 -15.66 6.09
CA ILE A 280 9.28 -15.14 4.89
C ILE A 280 8.47 -15.45 3.62
N ASN A 281 7.92 -16.66 3.49
CA ASN A 281 7.06 -17.03 2.35
C ASN A 281 5.76 -16.18 2.31
N ILE A 282 5.17 -15.89 3.48
CA ILE A 282 4.04 -14.97 3.60
C ILE A 282 4.45 -13.55 3.17
N THR A 283 5.64 -13.07 3.53
CA THR A 283 6.18 -11.78 3.07
C THR A 283 6.27 -11.74 1.54
N TRP A 284 6.80 -12.78 0.90
CA TRP A 284 6.85 -12.90 -0.55
C TRP A 284 5.46 -12.89 -1.20
N TRP A 285 4.50 -13.58 -0.59
CA TRP A 285 3.11 -13.55 -1.04
C TRP A 285 2.51 -12.14 -0.93
N CYS A 286 2.72 -11.44 0.18
CA CYS A 286 2.27 -10.06 0.36
C CYS A 286 2.89 -9.13 -0.70
N VAL A 287 4.19 -9.28 -1.00
CA VAL A 287 4.87 -8.51 -2.05
C VAL A 287 4.26 -8.78 -3.41
N SER A 288 3.93 -10.04 -3.73
CA SER A 288 3.25 -10.40 -4.97
C SER A 288 1.88 -9.73 -5.08
N LEU A 289 1.10 -9.72 -4.00
CA LEU A 289 -0.19 -9.03 -3.96
C LEU A 289 -0.04 -7.51 -4.07
N ALA A 290 0.99 -6.92 -3.43
CA ALA A 290 1.29 -5.49 -3.54
C ALA A 290 1.66 -5.09 -4.98
N LYS A 291 2.52 -5.87 -5.65
CA LYS A 291 2.88 -5.70 -7.08
C LYS A 291 1.67 -5.71 -8.00
N GLN A 292 0.69 -6.56 -7.69
CA GLN A 292 -0.56 -6.68 -8.44
C GLN A 292 -1.61 -5.65 -8.03
N HIS A 293 -1.28 -4.76 -7.08
CA HIS A 293 -2.21 -3.80 -6.48
C HIS A 293 -3.47 -4.44 -5.86
N ASN A 294 -3.33 -5.68 -5.37
CA ASN A 294 -4.38 -6.40 -4.65
C ASN A 294 -4.45 -6.03 -3.17
N LEU A 295 -3.49 -5.25 -2.66
CA LEU A 295 -3.45 -4.74 -1.28
C LEU A 295 -3.76 -3.25 -1.17
N GLN A 296 -4.27 -2.62 -2.25
CA GLN A 296 -4.46 -1.17 -2.29
C GLN A 296 -5.32 -0.64 -1.14
N TYR A 297 -6.35 -1.37 -0.74
CA TYR A 297 -7.20 -0.96 0.37
C TYR A 297 -6.39 -0.68 1.65
N PHE A 298 -5.37 -1.51 1.95
CA PHE A 298 -4.51 -1.34 3.12
C PHE A 298 -3.52 -0.18 2.97
N PHE A 299 -3.10 0.16 1.75
CA PHE A 299 -2.16 1.24 1.49
C PHE A 299 -2.81 2.61 1.36
N LEU A 300 -4.07 2.68 0.90
CA LEU A 300 -4.80 3.95 0.73
C LEU A 300 -5.09 4.66 2.05
N LEU A 301 -4.90 3.97 3.18
CA LEU A 301 -4.99 4.51 4.54
C LEU A 301 -3.65 5.05 5.07
N SER A 302 -2.54 4.78 4.38
CA SER A 302 -1.19 5.11 4.83
C SER A 302 -0.75 6.51 4.42
N SER A 303 0.21 7.05 5.17
CA SER A 303 1.00 8.23 4.85
C SER A 303 2.09 7.99 3.79
N GLY A 304 2.20 6.78 3.25
CA GLY A 304 3.16 6.44 2.19
C GLY A 304 4.44 5.80 2.72
N ASP A 305 4.31 4.93 3.72
CA ASP A 305 5.41 4.16 4.32
C ASP A 305 5.20 2.64 4.19
N VAL A 306 6.14 1.85 4.72
CA VAL A 306 6.08 0.39 4.70
C VAL A 306 5.29 -0.22 5.87
N GLN A 307 4.82 0.59 6.83
CA GLN A 307 4.21 0.07 8.06
C GLN A 307 2.92 -0.72 7.84
N PRO A 308 1.94 -0.27 7.02
CA PRO A 308 0.73 -1.05 6.74
C PRO A 308 1.06 -2.42 6.13
N PHE A 309 2.13 -2.50 5.34
CA PHE A 309 2.59 -3.78 4.81
C PHE A 309 3.07 -4.71 5.93
N LEU A 310 3.90 -4.23 6.85
CA LEU A 310 4.41 -5.02 7.98
C LEU A 310 3.28 -5.43 8.93
N VAL A 311 2.34 -4.53 9.23
CA VAL A 311 1.15 -4.84 10.04
C VAL A 311 0.31 -5.93 9.37
N LEU A 312 0.05 -5.82 8.06
CA LEU A 312 -0.71 -6.83 7.34
C LEU A 312 0.02 -8.17 7.28
N GLN A 313 1.33 -8.16 6.98
CA GLN A 313 2.15 -9.37 6.94
C GLN A 313 2.09 -10.10 8.29
N THR A 314 2.24 -9.38 9.40
CA THR A 314 2.25 -10.00 10.73
C THR A 314 0.88 -10.53 11.13
N ARG A 315 -0.20 -9.85 10.75
CA ARG A 315 -1.57 -10.37 10.88
C ARG A 315 -1.79 -11.64 10.04
N LEU A 316 -1.26 -11.69 8.82
CA LEU A 316 -1.34 -12.88 7.97
C LEU A 316 -0.51 -14.05 8.50
N THR A 317 0.65 -13.79 9.10
CA THR A 317 1.47 -14.81 9.77
C THR A 317 0.74 -15.41 10.96
N LEU A 318 0.11 -14.58 11.80
CA LEU A 318 -0.75 -15.03 12.89
C LEU A 318 -1.94 -15.84 12.37
N LEU A 319 -2.63 -15.33 11.36
CA LEU A 319 -3.78 -16.00 10.74
C LEU A 319 -3.40 -17.36 10.16
N PHE A 320 -2.26 -17.44 9.48
CA PHE A 320 -1.76 -18.69 8.91
C PHE A 320 -1.49 -19.72 9.99
N HIS A 321 -0.85 -19.31 11.10
CA HIS A 321 -0.63 -20.20 12.23
C HIS A 321 -1.96 -20.74 12.78
N SER A 322 -2.93 -19.86 13.05
CA SER A 322 -4.24 -20.31 13.54
C SER A 322 -4.99 -21.19 12.54
N TYR A 323 -4.86 -20.93 11.24
CA TYR A 323 -5.39 -21.81 10.18
C TYR A 323 -4.73 -23.19 10.22
N TRP A 324 -3.39 -23.23 10.25
CA TRP A 324 -2.60 -24.46 10.26
C TRP A 324 -2.96 -25.37 11.44
N ARG A 325 -3.11 -24.79 12.63
CA ARG A 325 -3.45 -25.52 13.87
C ARG A 325 -4.90 -26.04 13.91
N ARG A 326 -5.80 -25.48 13.10
CA ARG A 326 -7.21 -25.89 13.02
C ARG A 326 -7.50 -26.92 11.93
N LEU A 327 -6.51 -27.31 11.13
CA LEU A 327 -6.71 -28.29 10.07
C LEU A 327 -6.94 -29.69 10.66
N GLU A 328 -7.96 -30.38 10.14
CA GLU A 328 -8.27 -31.75 10.48
C GLU A 328 -8.26 -32.63 9.21
N PRO A 329 -7.47 -33.73 9.15
CA PRO A 329 -6.51 -34.16 10.18
C PRO A 329 -5.35 -33.17 10.34
N ALA A 330 -4.65 -33.27 11.48
CA ALA A 330 -3.51 -32.43 11.81
C ALA A 330 -2.44 -32.54 10.69
N PRO A 331 -2.08 -31.41 10.04
CA PRO A 331 -1.18 -31.44 8.89
C PRO A 331 0.24 -31.69 9.36
N ASN A 332 1.07 -32.25 8.48
CA ASN A 332 2.52 -32.31 8.70
C ASN A 332 3.27 -31.39 7.72
N VAL A 333 4.55 -31.14 7.99
CA VAL A 333 5.39 -30.22 7.20
C VAL A 333 5.44 -30.55 5.69
N MET A 334 5.26 -31.81 5.28
CA MET A 334 5.26 -32.20 3.87
C MET A 334 4.05 -31.67 3.11
N GLU A 335 2.96 -31.38 3.81
CA GLU A 335 1.73 -30.80 3.25
C GLU A 335 1.77 -29.27 3.20
N PHE A 336 2.86 -28.64 3.66
CA PHE A 336 2.94 -27.18 3.83
C PHE A 336 2.54 -26.42 2.57
N GLU A 337 3.12 -26.74 1.41
CA GLU A 337 2.86 -26.00 0.18
C GLU A 337 1.40 -26.15 -0.28
N GLU A 338 0.81 -27.34 -0.12
CA GLU A 338 -0.59 -27.59 -0.46
C GLU A 338 -1.52 -26.77 0.45
N LYS A 339 -1.34 -26.87 1.77
CA LYS A 339 -2.21 -26.16 2.72
C LYS A 339 -1.99 -24.65 2.65
N PHE A 340 -0.77 -24.19 2.39
CA PHE A 340 -0.47 -22.78 2.17
C PHE A 340 -1.11 -22.26 0.89
N LYS A 341 -1.15 -23.05 -0.19
CA LYS A 341 -1.90 -22.70 -1.40
C LYS A 341 -3.40 -22.56 -1.12
N CYS A 342 -4.00 -23.48 -0.35
CA CYS A 342 -5.39 -23.37 0.10
C CYS A 342 -5.63 -22.09 0.91
N PHE A 343 -4.75 -21.81 1.89
CA PHE A 343 -4.79 -20.59 2.68
C PHE A 343 -4.77 -19.33 1.82
N LYS A 344 -3.83 -19.24 0.86
CA LYS A 344 -3.72 -18.11 -0.08
C LYS A 344 -4.99 -17.93 -0.91
N CYS A 345 -5.63 -19.02 -1.33
CA CYS A 345 -6.87 -18.99 -2.11
C CYS A 345 -8.03 -18.40 -1.30
N VAL A 346 -8.23 -18.89 -0.07
CA VAL A 346 -9.34 -18.46 0.79
C VAL A 346 -9.15 -17.02 1.27
N VAL A 347 -7.95 -16.68 1.74
CA VAL A 347 -7.66 -15.35 2.31
C VAL A 347 -7.49 -14.29 1.22
N GLY A 348 -6.92 -14.64 0.06
CA GLY A 348 -6.60 -13.69 -1.01
C GLY A 348 -7.81 -12.91 -1.53
N GLN A 349 -8.99 -13.55 -1.62
CA GLN A 349 -10.21 -12.86 -2.06
C GLN A 349 -10.69 -11.79 -1.07
N GLY A 350 -10.50 -12.04 0.24
CA GLY A 350 -10.81 -11.08 1.29
C GLY A 350 -9.86 -9.88 1.26
N LEU A 351 -8.57 -10.13 1.05
CA LEU A 351 -7.54 -9.07 1.02
C LEU A 351 -7.80 -8.01 -0.06
N ILE A 352 -8.27 -8.42 -1.24
CA ILE A 352 -8.63 -7.47 -2.33
C ILE A 352 -9.73 -6.50 -1.89
N LYS A 353 -10.60 -6.92 -0.97
CA LYS A 353 -11.71 -6.14 -0.42
C LYS A 353 -11.36 -5.45 0.90
N GLY A 354 -10.10 -5.50 1.34
CA GLY A 354 -9.66 -4.90 2.60
C GLY A 354 -9.95 -5.73 3.86
N LEU A 355 -10.32 -7.00 3.69
CA LEU A 355 -10.65 -7.90 4.81
C LEU A 355 -9.48 -8.82 5.12
N VAL A 356 -9.20 -9.00 6.42
CA VAL A 356 -8.20 -9.95 6.92
C VAL A 356 -8.93 -11.02 7.72
N GLY A 357 -9.09 -12.22 7.17
CA GLY A 357 -9.75 -13.36 7.83
C GLY A 357 -11.20 -13.62 7.42
N GLY A 358 -11.85 -14.58 8.09
CA GLY A 358 -13.20 -15.10 7.76
C GLY A 358 -13.57 -16.33 8.62
N PRO A 359 -14.86 -16.70 8.76
CA PRO A 359 -15.29 -17.76 9.68
C PRO A 359 -14.61 -19.12 9.44
N GLY A 360 -14.25 -19.41 8.19
CA GLY A 360 -13.54 -20.64 7.80
C GLY A 360 -12.00 -20.59 7.91
N VAL A 361 -11.40 -19.45 8.25
CA VAL A 361 -9.93 -19.29 8.43
C VAL A 361 -9.56 -18.73 9.80
N GLY A 362 -10.56 -18.46 10.66
CA GLY A 362 -10.44 -17.68 11.88
C GLY A 362 -10.68 -16.21 11.60
N TRP A 363 -11.80 -15.68 12.09
CA TRP A 363 -12.03 -14.24 12.11
C TRP A 363 -11.01 -13.60 13.08
N ILE A 364 -10.24 -12.62 12.62
CA ILE A 364 -9.43 -11.75 13.50
C ILE A 364 -10.24 -10.47 13.73
N GLY A 365 -11.44 -10.61 14.29
CA GLY A 365 -12.19 -9.49 14.84
C GLY A 365 -12.05 -9.37 16.37
N GLU A 366 -11.54 -10.43 17.03
CA GLU A 366 -11.61 -10.56 18.49
C GLU A 366 -10.30 -11.05 19.14
N VAL A 367 -9.16 -10.99 18.43
CA VAL A 367 -7.86 -11.42 19.01
C VAL A 367 -7.05 -10.27 19.59
N GLU A 368 -7.43 -9.01 19.33
CA GLU A 368 -6.79 -7.86 20.01
C GLU A 368 -7.08 -7.78 21.54
N PRO A 369 -8.23 -8.24 22.10
CA PRO A 369 -8.40 -8.32 23.55
C PRO A 369 -7.76 -9.56 24.20
N ALA A 370 -7.80 -10.74 23.56
CA ALA A 370 -7.40 -12.00 24.21
C ALA A 370 -5.88 -12.23 24.28
N VAL A 371 -5.11 -11.60 23.39
CA VAL A 371 -3.64 -11.67 23.39
C VAL A 371 -3.01 -10.63 24.33
N VAL A 372 -3.75 -9.56 24.66
CA VAL A 372 -3.34 -8.53 25.62
C VAL A 372 -3.68 -8.94 27.06
N SER A 373 -4.69 -9.78 27.27
CA SER A 373 -5.13 -10.24 28.61
C SER A 373 -4.21 -11.28 29.27
N ALA A 374 -3.06 -11.63 28.67
CA ALA A 374 -2.02 -12.45 29.30
C ALA A 374 -0.80 -11.61 29.72
N SER A 375 -1.02 -10.33 30.06
CA SER A 375 0.00 -9.46 30.66
C SER A 375 0.19 -9.74 32.16
#